data_AF-A0A127Z910-F1
#
_entry.id   AF-A0A127Z910-F1
#
_cell.length_a   1.000
_cell.length_b   1.000
_cell.length_c   1.000
_cell.angle_alpha   90.00
_cell.angle_beta   90.00
_cell.angle_gamma   90.00
#
_symmetry.space_group_name_H-M   'P 1'
#
loop_
_entity.id
_entity.type
_entity.pdbx_description
1 polymer ?
#
loop_
_entity_poly.entity_id
_entity_poly.type
_entity_poly.pdbx_seq_one_letter_code
_entity_poly.pdbx_strand_id
1 'polypeptide(L)'
;MTASKLFAFALLAAFITLIKGLALEKTSDEAHLAKRYFRDCLKDMFTNVNNTKPANADAAVCFSGHYEVTFTDKFNFQFEGTHDCFDKPALISHRNRYDCFYFMNVNSVTFKSVMDVENLASWSNDRLCTLDQETYSLSCFAS
;
A
#
# COMPACT_ATOMS: atom_id res chain seq x y z
N MET A 1 -55.86 -11.52 7.35
CA MET A 1 -54.60 -12.27 7.43
C MET A 1 -53.90 -12.28 6.07
N THR A 2 -53.13 -11.24 5.73
CA THR A 2 -52.42 -11.17 4.42
C THR A 2 -51.09 -10.40 4.46
N ALA A 3 -50.82 -9.57 5.48
CA ALA A 3 -49.57 -8.79 5.55
C ALA A 3 -48.35 -9.57 6.10
N SER A 4 -48.57 -10.64 6.86
CA SER A 4 -47.48 -11.35 7.57
C SER A 4 -46.63 -12.27 6.67
N LYS A 5 -47.17 -12.74 5.53
CA LYS A 5 -46.44 -13.66 4.65
C LYS A 5 -45.45 -12.96 3.71
N LEU A 6 -45.75 -11.73 3.26
CA LEU A 6 -44.89 -10.98 2.34
C LEU A 6 -43.57 -10.54 3.01
N PHE A 7 -43.59 -10.23 4.30
CA PHE A 7 -42.38 -9.87 5.04
C PHE A 7 -41.40 -11.05 5.18
N ALA A 8 -41.89 -12.28 5.35
CA ALA A 8 -41.04 -13.46 5.49
C ALA A 8 -40.28 -13.79 4.19
N PHE A 9 -40.91 -13.60 3.03
CA PHE A 9 -40.27 -13.86 1.73
C PHE A 9 -39.26 -12.77 1.35
N ALA A 10 -39.51 -11.51 1.68
CA ALA A 10 -38.55 -10.42 1.46
C ALA A 10 -37.29 -10.57 2.33
N LEU A 11 -37.45 -10.98 3.59
CA LEU A 11 -36.33 -11.30 4.48
C LEU A 11 -35.54 -12.50 3.97
N LEU A 12 -36.20 -13.57 3.49
CA LEU A 12 -35.51 -14.75 2.96
C LEU A 12 -34.71 -14.41 1.69
N ALA A 13 -35.26 -13.58 0.79
CA ALA A 13 -34.56 -13.15 -0.42
C ALA A 13 -33.34 -12.28 -0.12
N ALA A 14 -33.45 -11.37 0.86
CA ALA A 14 -32.32 -10.57 1.34
C ALA A 14 -31.23 -11.42 1.99
N PHE A 15 -31.60 -12.44 2.77
CA PHE A 15 -30.63 -13.39 3.33
C PHE A 15 -29.96 -14.25 2.24
N ILE A 16 -30.68 -14.68 1.20
CA ILE A 16 -30.10 -15.46 0.10
C ILE A 16 -29.15 -14.61 -0.75
N THR A 17 -29.43 -13.31 -0.97
CA THR A 17 -28.49 -12.41 -1.66
C THR A 17 -27.30 -12.03 -0.79
N LEU A 18 -27.46 -11.86 0.52
CA LEU A 18 -26.35 -11.70 1.47
C LEU A 18 -25.46 -12.96 1.53
N ILE A 19 -26.06 -14.15 1.57
CA ILE A 19 -25.33 -15.42 1.58
C ILE A 19 -24.64 -15.66 0.22
N LYS A 20 -25.28 -15.36 -0.92
CA LYS A 20 -24.62 -15.46 -2.24
C LYS A 20 -23.54 -14.40 -2.46
N GLY A 21 -23.67 -13.21 -1.89
CA GLY A 21 -22.62 -12.19 -1.86
C GLY A 21 -21.45 -12.53 -0.91
N LEU A 22 -21.67 -13.42 0.06
CA LEU A 22 -20.65 -13.99 0.94
C LEU A 22 -20.12 -15.37 0.50
N ALA A 23 -20.79 -16.04 -0.46
CA ALA A 23 -20.47 -17.40 -0.91
C ALA A 23 -19.92 -17.47 -2.35
N LEU A 24 -19.85 -16.35 -3.06
CA LEU A 24 -18.80 -16.11 -4.04
C LEU A 24 -17.71 -15.42 -3.22
N GLU A 25 -16.86 -16.16 -2.53
CA GLU A 25 -15.74 -16.81 -3.19
C GLU A 25 -15.29 -17.93 -2.21
N LYS A 26 -15.05 -19.11 -2.77
CA LYS A 26 -14.42 -20.24 -2.07
C LYS A 26 -13.61 -20.97 -3.10
N THR A 27 -12.60 -20.28 -3.60
CA THR A 27 -11.48 -20.86 -4.32
C THR A 27 -10.32 -20.88 -3.34
N SER A 28 -9.55 -21.98 -3.32
CA SER A 28 -8.44 -22.21 -2.39
C SER A 28 -7.38 -21.11 -2.35
N ASP A 29 -7.41 -20.17 -3.29
CA ASP A 29 -6.55 -18.99 -3.36
C ASP A 29 -6.91 -17.89 -2.35
N GLU A 30 -8.15 -17.83 -1.84
CA GLU A 30 -8.56 -16.79 -0.90
C GLU A 30 -8.01 -16.97 0.52
N ALA A 31 -7.73 -18.21 0.94
CA ALA A 31 -7.05 -18.45 2.21
C ALA A 31 -5.62 -17.87 2.21
N HIS A 32 -5.03 -17.70 1.02
CA HIS A 32 -3.74 -17.03 0.84
C HIS A 32 -3.86 -15.50 0.70
N LEU A 33 -5.02 -14.97 0.31
CA LEU A 33 -5.31 -13.53 0.23
C LEU A 33 -5.77 -12.95 1.58
N ALA A 34 -6.54 -13.70 2.36
CA ALA A 34 -7.03 -13.31 3.69
C ALA A 34 -5.94 -13.18 4.77
N LYS A 35 -4.68 -13.43 4.40
CA LYS A 35 -3.51 -13.36 5.30
C LYS A 35 -2.55 -12.21 4.95
N ARG A 36 -2.84 -11.39 3.94
CA ARG A 36 -1.96 -10.29 3.55
C ARG A 36 -2.23 -9.07 4.43
N TYR A 37 -1.53 -9.00 5.55
CA TYR A 37 -1.38 -7.75 6.30
C TYR A 37 -0.85 -6.66 5.37
N PHE A 38 -1.09 -5.37 5.69
CA PHE A 38 -0.59 -4.26 4.87
C PHE A 38 0.89 -4.36 4.50
N ARG A 39 1.71 -4.91 5.41
CA ARG A 39 3.12 -5.23 5.17
C ARG A 39 3.37 -6.18 3.99
N ASP A 40 2.61 -7.26 3.88
CA ASP A 40 2.80 -8.25 2.83
C ASP A 40 2.38 -7.69 1.47
N CYS A 41 1.26 -6.96 1.45
CA CYS A 41 0.84 -6.23 0.26
C CYS A 41 1.88 -5.17 -0.17
N LEU A 42 2.37 -4.37 0.79
CA LEU A 42 3.41 -3.37 0.55
C LEU A 42 4.68 -4.00 -0.01
N LYS A 43 5.10 -5.16 0.52
CA LYS A 43 6.26 -5.90 0.04
C LYS A 43 6.09 -6.40 -1.39
N ASP A 44 4.95 -7.01 -1.72
CA ASP A 44 4.65 -7.51 -3.06
C ASP A 44 4.59 -6.35 -4.08
N MET A 45 3.89 -5.28 -3.73
CA MET A 45 3.79 -4.05 -4.52
C MET A 45 5.17 -3.43 -4.74
N PHE A 46 5.97 -3.28 -3.69
CA PHE A 46 7.29 -2.67 -3.78
C PHE A 46 8.28 -3.51 -4.60
N THR A 47 8.11 -4.83 -4.61
CA THR A 47 8.87 -5.71 -5.49
C THR A 47 8.67 -5.33 -6.96
N ASN A 48 7.43 -5.02 -7.37
CA ASN A 48 7.16 -4.55 -8.72
C ASN A 48 7.82 -3.19 -9.00
N VAL A 49 7.67 -2.22 -8.10
CA VAL A 49 8.31 -0.89 -8.20
C VAL A 49 9.83 -1.01 -8.33
N ASN A 50 10.47 -1.87 -7.55
CA ASN A 50 11.91 -2.08 -7.64
C ASN A 50 12.35 -2.76 -8.94
N ASN A 51 11.51 -3.63 -9.51
CA ASN A 51 11.81 -4.32 -10.77
C ASN A 51 11.59 -3.43 -12.00
N THR A 52 10.70 -2.43 -11.91
CA THR A 52 10.37 -1.50 -13.00
C THR A 52 11.04 -0.13 -12.86
N LYS A 53 11.92 0.04 -11.87
CA LYS A 53 12.62 1.31 -11.64
C LYS A 53 13.43 1.76 -12.86
N PRO A 54 13.52 3.08 -13.12
CA PRO A 54 14.40 3.63 -14.14
C PRO A 54 15.87 3.24 -13.91
N ALA A 55 16.64 3.12 -14.99
CA ALA A 55 18.06 2.71 -14.92
C ALA A 55 18.95 3.69 -14.14
N ASN A 56 18.56 4.96 -14.09
CA ASN A 56 19.25 6.03 -13.36
C ASN A 56 18.58 6.37 -12.01
N ALA A 57 17.72 5.49 -11.49
CA ALA A 57 17.19 5.68 -10.13
C ALA A 57 18.24 5.24 -9.11
N ASP A 58 18.55 6.12 -8.16
CA ASP A 58 19.45 5.87 -7.02
C ASP A 58 18.71 5.34 -5.80
N ALA A 59 17.43 5.65 -5.67
CA ALA A 59 16.55 5.09 -4.66
C ALA A 59 15.09 5.05 -5.12
N ALA A 60 14.28 4.24 -4.43
CA ALA A 60 12.84 4.16 -4.58
C ALA A 60 12.20 4.10 -3.20
N VAL A 61 11.08 4.78 -3.01
CA VAL A 61 10.31 4.73 -1.77
C VAL A 61 8.83 4.64 -2.06
N CYS A 62 8.11 3.84 -1.30
CA CYS A 62 6.66 3.82 -1.24
C CYS A 62 6.24 4.03 0.22
N PHE A 63 5.39 5.03 0.44
CA PHE A 63 5.01 5.42 1.79
C PHE A 63 3.50 5.64 1.96
N SER A 64 2.98 5.29 3.13
CA SER A 64 1.57 5.40 3.53
C SER A 64 1.40 6.19 4.84
N GLY A 65 0.29 6.92 4.99
CA GLY A 65 -0.15 7.51 6.25
C GLY A 65 -0.54 8.99 6.15
N HIS A 66 -0.70 9.67 7.29
CA HIS A 66 -0.77 11.13 7.35
C HIS A 66 0.64 11.69 7.10
N TYR A 67 0.99 11.84 5.82
CA TYR A 67 2.33 12.24 5.43
C TYR A 67 2.40 13.73 5.10
N GLU A 68 3.54 14.33 5.43
CA GLU A 68 4.09 15.44 4.67
C GLU A 68 5.46 14.97 4.21
N VAL A 69 5.61 14.83 2.89
CA VAL A 69 6.87 14.44 2.27
C VAL A 69 7.51 15.73 1.79
N THR A 70 8.67 16.07 2.34
CA THR A 70 9.41 17.26 1.92
C THR A 70 10.65 16.81 1.14
N PHE A 71 10.59 16.97 -0.18
CA PHE A 71 11.76 16.84 -1.04
C PHE A 71 12.58 18.12 -1.01
N THR A 72 13.89 17.97 -0.94
CA THR A 72 14.82 19.11 -0.99
C THR A 72 14.86 19.70 -2.40
N ASP A 73 14.91 18.84 -3.42
CA ASP A 73 14.80 19.24 -4.83
C ASP A 73 13.62 18.53 -5.51
N LYS A 74 12.68 19.32 -6.03
CA LYS A 74 11.50 18.77 -6.71
C LYS A 74 11.76 18.24 -8.11
N PHE A 75 12.91 18.54 -8.69
CA PHE A 75 13.30 18.09 -10.03
C PHE A 75 14.07 16.76 -10.01
N ASN A 76 14.57 16.35 -8.83
CA ASN A 76 15.37 15.14 -8.66
C ASN A 76 14.57 13.96 -8.10
N PHE A 77 13.25 13.98 -8.31
CA PHE A 77 12.40 12.83 -8.06
C PHE A 77 11.39 12.63 -9.20
N GLN A 78 10.94 11.39 -9.37
CA GLN A 78 9.87 11.03 -10.28
C GLN A 78 8.75 10.36 -9.48
N PHE A 79 7.53 10.88 -9.60
CA PHE A 79 6.36 10.18 -9.07
C PHE A 79 6.07 8.94 -9.92
N GLU A 80 6.02 7.77 -9.27
CA GLU A 80 5.71 6.51 -9.93
C GLU A 80 4.20 6.30 -9.99
N GLY A 81 3.51 6.56 -8.89
CA GLY A 81 2.09 6.32 -8.80
C GLY A 81 1.56 6.22 -7.38
N THR A 82 0.24 6.11 -7.30
CA THR A 82 -0.49 5.76 -6.09
C THR A 82 -0.92 4.30 -6.18
N HIS A 83 -0.75 3.56 -5.11
CA HIS A 83 -1.15 2.16 -4.99
C HIS A 83 -1.98 1.93 -3.74
N ASP A 84 -2.93 1.00 -3.82
CA ASP A 84 -3.79 0.65 -2.71
C ASP A 84 -3.52 -0.78 -2.25
N CYS A 85 -3.33 -0.93 -0.94
CA CYS A 85 -3.37 -2.22 -0.28
C CYS A 85 -4.69 -2.36 0.49
N PHE A 86 -5.25 -3.55 0.42
CA PHE A 86 -6.44 -3.91 1.17
C PHE A 86 -6.08 -5.02 2.14
N ASP A 87 -6.33 -4.78 3.42
CA ASP A 87 -6.25 -5.81 4.45
C ASP A 87 -7.68 -6.15 4.88
N LYS A 88 -7.97 -7.45 5.00
CA LYS A 88 -9.28 -7.95 5.39
C LYS A 88 -9.15 -8.83 6.64
N PRO A 89 -8.85 -8.24 7.81
CA PRO A 89 -8.95 -8.95 9.07
C PRO A 89 -10.45 -9.16 9.36
N ALA A 90 -11.02 -10.27 8.87
CA ALA A 90 -12.42 -10.69 9.00
C ALA A 90 -13.44 -10.06 8.01
N LEU A 91 -14.58 -9.53 8.50
CA LEU A 91 -15.68 -9.04 7.64
C LEU A 91 -15.54 -7.57 7.21
N ILE A 92 -14.56 -6.86 7.77
CA ILE A 92 -14.28 -5.45 7.48
C ILE A 92 -13.04 -5.40 6.59
N SER A 93 -13.13 -4.68 5.48
CA SER A 93 -12.00 -4.38 4.61
C SER A 93 -11.43 -3.01 4.99
N HIS A 94 -10.14 -2.98 5.29
CA HIS A 94 -9.38 -1.77 5.53
C HIS A 94 -8.51 -1.48 4.30
N ARG A 95 -8.50 -0.22 3.86
CA ARG A 95 -7.68 0.24 2.73
C ARG A 95 -6.55 1.12 3.25
N ASN A 96 -5.33 0.85 2.80
CA ASN A 96 -4.19 1.72 3.01
C ASN A 96 -3.61 2.14 1.65
N ARG A 97 -3.38 3.45 1.49
CA ARG A 97 -2.92 4.06 0.24
C ARG A 97 -1.43 4.41 0.37
N TYR A 98 -0.64 4.00 -0.62
CA TYR A 98 0.79 4.27 -0.72
C TYR A 98 1.08 5.15 -1.93
N ASP A 99 1.94 6.14 -1.75
CA ASP A 99 2.47 6.94 -2.84
C ASP A 99 3.96 6.60 -3.03
N CYS A 100 4.34 6.37 -4.28
CA CYS A 100 5.66 5.85 -4.65
C CYS A 100 6.45 6.86 -5.48
N PHE A 101 7.75 6.96 -5.19
CA PHE A 101 8.67 7.90 -5.81
C PHE A 101 10.02 7.24 -6.12
N TYR A 102 10.60 7.58 -7.27
CA TYR A 102 11.99 7.31 -7.61
C TYR A 102 12.86 8.54 -7.39
N PHE A 103 14.08 8.34 -6.92
CA PHE A 103 15.10 9.35 -6.73
C PHE A 103 16.12 9.17 -7.85
N MET A 104 16.36 10.22 -8.63
CA MET A 104 17.10 10.11 -9.90
C MET A 104 18.46 10.83 -9.87
N ASN A 105 18.76 11.51 -8.75
CA ASN A 105 19.98 12.28 -8.51
C ASN A 105 20.04 12.67 -7.01
N VAL A 106 20.97 13.58 -6.67
CA VAL A 106 21.08 14.24 -5.36
C VAL A 106 19.73 14.78 -4.91
N ASN A 107 19.18 14.17 -3.87
CA ASN A 107 17.95 14.64 -3.26
C ASN A 107 17.85 14.10 -1.84
N SER A 108 17.10 14.79 -1.00
CA SER A 108 16.74 14.29 0.32
C SER A 108 15.26 14.41 0.52
N VAL A 109 14.69 13.40 1.17
CA VAL A 109 13.30 13.38 1.59
C VAL A 109 13.24 13.20 3.10
N THR A 110 12.34 13.95 3.73
CA THR A 110 11.98 13.74 5.14
C THR A 110 10.55 13.25 5.23
N PHE A 111 10.33 12.22 6.03
CA PHE A 111 9.03 11.64 6.33
C PHE A 111 8.54 12.20 7.67
N LYS A 112 7.43 12.96 7.67
CA LYS A 112 6.88 13.55 8.92
C LYS A 112 6.09 12.58 9.81
N SER A 113 6.02 11.31 9.42
CA SER A 113 5.36 10.24 10.18
C SER A 113 6.32 9.09 10.42
N VAL A 114 6.08 8.34 11.50
CA VAL A 114 6.91 7.20 11.91
C VAL A 114 7.08 6.23 10.75
N MET A 115 8.35 5.88 10.44
CA MET A 115 8.70 4.82 9.48
C MET A 115 8.43 3.45 10.11
N ASP A 116 7.16 3.09 10.24
CA ASP A 116 6.79 1.72 10.56
C ASP A 116 6.96 0.83 9.31
N VAL A 117 7.35 -0.41 9.52
CA VAL A 117 7.49 -1.44 8.48
C VAL A 117 6.17 -1.75 7.77
N GLU A 118 5.04 -1.31 8.32
CA GLU A 118 3.72 -1.36 7.67
C GLU A 118 3.43 -0.16 6.78
N ASN A 119 4.21 0.92 6.86
CA ASN A 119 3.93 2.18 6.15
C ASN A 119 5.04 2.57 5.17
N LEU A 120 6.22 1.94 5.23
CA LEU A 120 7.36 2.26 4.40
C LEU A 120 7.93 1.01 3.72
N ALA A 121 8.13 1.10 2.41
CA ALA A 121 9.06 0.25 1.70
C ALA A 121 10.05 1.11 0.92
N SER A 122 11.33 0.74 0.94
CA SER A 122 12.38 1.49 0.29
C SER A 122 13.46 0.59 -0.30
N TRP A 123 14.11 1.09 -1.33
CA TRP A 123 15.33 0.56 -1.93
C TRP A 123 16.26 1.73 -2.14
N SER A 124 17.55 1.54 -1.88
CA SER A 124 18.58 2.55 -2.05
C SER A 124 19.86 1.92 -2.57
N ASN A 125 20.60 2.67 -3.39
CA ASN A 125 21.99 2.37 -3.66
C ASN A 125 22.83 2.81 -2.45
N ASP A 126 23.28 1.86 -1.64
CA ASP A 126 23.98 2.13 -0.38
C ASP A 126 25.31 2.91 -0.54
N ARG A 127 25.83 3.05 -1.76
CA ARG A 127 27.01 3.90 -2.04
C ARG A 127 26.64 5.36 -2.21
N LEU A 128 25.44 5.62 -2.71
CA LEU A 128 24.97 6.95 -3.11
C LEU A 128 23.90 7.49 -2.19
N CYS A 129 23.25 6.64 -1.39
CA CYS A 129 22.15 7.04 -0.55
C CYS A 129 22.28 6.49 0.88
N THR A 130 21.69 7.21 1.82
CA THR A 130 21.64 6.84 3.24
C THR A 130 20.21 7.03 3.74
N LEU A 131 19.68 6.00 4.40
CA LEU A 131 18.41 6.04 5.11
C LEU A 131 18.70 6.19 6.61
N ASP A 132 18.31 7.32 7.18
CA ASP A 132 18.39 7.60 8.60
C ASP A 132 17.01 7.40 9.25
N GLN A 133 16.94 6.39 10.12
CA GLN A 133 15.72 6.03 10.84
C GLN A 133 15.46 6.94 12.05
N GLU A 134 16.47 7.62 12.59
CA GLU A 134 16.29 8.55 13.72
C GLU A 134 15.66 9.86 13.26
N THR A 135 16.08 10.36 12.10
CA THR A 135 15.56 11.60 11.50
C THR A 135 14.43 11.36 10.50
N TYR A 136 14.08 10.09 10.26
CA TYR A 136 13.11 9.67 9.24
C TYR A 136 13.41 10.33 7.89
N SER A 137 14.65 10.18 7.41
CA SER A 137 15.09 10.78 6.16
C SER A 137 15.84 9.82 5.27
N LEU A 138 15.65 9.98 3.95
CA LEU A 138 16.44 9.30 2.93
C LEU A 138 17.15 10.39 2.12
N SER A 139 18.48 10.34 2.09
CA SER A 139 19.31 11.28 1.34
C SER A 139 20.14 10.53 0.30
N CYS A 140 20.21 11.07 -0.91
CA CYS A 140 21.05 10.59 -2.00
C CYS A 140 22.05 11.69 -2.41
N PHE A 141 23.25 11.28 -2.82
CA PHE A 141 24.42 12.09 -3.10
C PHE A 141 24.91 11.83 -4.53
N ALA A 142 25.79 12.71 -5.02
CA ALA A 142 26.31 12.60 -6.38
C ALA A 142 27.21 11.38 -6.49
N SER A 143 27.17 10.73 -7.65
CA SER A 143 28.04 9.60 -8.00
C SER A 143 29.46 10.01 -8.38
#